data_AF-A0A4V3BFR6-F1
#
_entry.id   AF-A0A4V3BFR6-F1
#
_cell.length_a   1.000
_cell.length_b   1.000
_cell.length_c   1.000
_cell.angle_alpha   90.00
_cell.angle_beta   90.00
_cell.angle_gamma   90.00
#
_symmetry.space_group_name_H-M   'P 1'
#
loop_
_entity.id
_entity.type
_entity.pdbx_description
1 polymer ?
#
loop_
_entity_poly.entity_id
_entity_poly.type
_entity_poly.pdbx_seq_one_letter_code
_entity_poly.pdbx_strand_id
1 'polypeptide(L)' 'MKASKGFLLIDALLSLAVVSLICLMLLPMLQTMSQHYQASYTELQIYRQVYIEVRRGEGVYERNNEICTQYHCINKR' A
#
# COMPACT_ATOMS: atom_id res chain seq x y z
N MET A 1 2.20 49.16 -22.48
CA MET A 1 1.74 48.09 -21.56
C MET A 1 1.41 46.81 -22.34
N LYS A 2 2.40 46.15 -22.97
CA LYS A 2 2.22 44.91 -23.75
C LYS A 2 3.21 43.78 -23.37
N ALA A 3 4.17 44.05 -22.49
CA ALA A 3 5.22 43.10 -22.10
C ALA A 3 4.80 42.13 -20.97
N SER A 4 3.68 42.36 -20.27
CA SER A 4 3.33 41.57 -19.08
C SER A 4 2.70 40.20 -19.38
N LYS A 5 1.97 40.05 -20.50
CA LYS A 5 1.20 38.82 -20.77
C LYS A 5 2.07 37.63 -21.17
N GLY A 6 3.17 37.88 -21.89
CA GLY A 6 4.12 36.82 -22.27
C GLY A 6 4.93 36.29 -21.09
N PHE A 7 5.39 37.19 -20.22
CA PHE A 7 6.11 36.83 -19.00
C PHE A 7 5.25 36.00 -18.04
N LEU A 8 3.99 36.40 -17.86
CA LEU A 8 3.04 35.70 -16.99
C LEU A 8 2.67 34.31 -17.53
N LEU A 9 2.65 34.15 -18.86
CA LEU A 9 2.39 32.86 -19.51
C LEU A 9 3.57 31.90 -19.38
N ILE A 10 4.80 32.40 -19.52
CA ILE A 10 6.02 31.61 -19.31
C ILE A 10 6.09 31.14 -17.85
N ASP A 11 5.83 32.02 -16.89
CA ASP A 11 5.86 31.68 -15.47
C ASP A 11 4.79 30.63 -15.11
N ALA A 12 3.58 30.75 -15.67
CA ALA A 12 2.52 29.76 -15.52
C ALA A 12 2.90 28.39 -16.13
N LEU A 13 3.54 28.36 -17.30
CA LEU A 13 4.03 27.12 -17.91
C LEU A 13 5.14 26.47 -17.09
N LEU A 14 6.04 27.28 -16.52
CA LEU A 14 7.15 26.81 -15.69
C LEU A 14 6.62 26.24 -14.37
N SER A 15 5.64 26.91 -13.75
CA SER A 15 4.93 26.41 -12.57
C SER A 15 4.22 25.09 -12.85
N LEU A 16 3.51 24.98 -13.98
CA LEU A 16 2.82 23.76 -14.39
C LEU A 16 3.79 22.61 -14.68
N ALA A 17 4.94 22.90 -15.30
CA ALA A 17 6.00 21.92 -15.52
C ALA A 17 6.56 21.38 -14.20
N VAL A 18 6.81 22.24 -13.21
CA VAL A 18 7.28 21.80 -11.89
C VAL A 18 6.23 20.95 -11.17
N VAL A 19 4.96 21.37 -11.16
CA VAL A 19 3.87 20.63 -10.50
C VAL A 19 3.68 19.25 -11.15
N SER A 20 3.69 19.17 -12.48
CA SER A 20 3.55 17.89 -13.19
C SER A 20 4.71 16.94 -12.91
N LEU A 21 5.94 17.44 -12.78
CA LEU A 21 7.12 16.65 -12.42
C LEU A 21 6.98 16.07 -10.99
N ILE A 22 6.51 16.88 -10.05
CA ILE A 22 6.24 16.44 -8.67
C ILE A 22 5.15 15.34 -8.66
N CYS A 23 4.06 15.54 -9.41
CA CYS A 23 2.99 14.54 -9.50
C CYS A 23 3.49 13.22 -10.11
N LEU A 24 4.34 13.26 -11.15
CA LEU A 24 4.93 12.07 -11.75
C LEU A 24 5.82 11.30 -10.77
N MET A 25 6.52 11.98 -9.86
CA MET A 25 7.30 11.31 -8.81
C MET A 25 6.43 10.72 -7.69
N LEU A 26 5.31 11.36 -7.34
CA LEU A 26 4.42 10.91 -6.27
C LEU A 26 3.52 9.72 -6.67
N LEU A 27 3.15 9.62 -7.95
CA LEU A 27 2.31 8.52 -8.46
C LEU A 27 2.85 7.11 -8.16
N PRO A 28 4.11 6.77 -8.47
CA PRO A 28 4.63 5.44 -8.16
C PRO A 28 4.70 5.19 -6.65
N MET A 29 4.97 6.23 -5.84
CA MET A 29 4.99 6.12 -4.37
C MET A 29 3.60 5.80 -3.80
N LEU A 30 2.55 6.41 -4.34
CA LEU A 30 1.17 6.08 -3.97
C LEU A 30 0.81 4.63 -4.35
N GLN A 31 1.23 4.18 -5.53
CA GLN A 31 0.98 2.82 -5.98
C GLN A 31 1.68 1.79 -5.08
N THR A 32 2.97 1.97 -4.79
CA THR A 32 3.71 1.06 -3.90
C THR A 32 3.11 1.04 -2.50
N MET A 33 2.75 2.21 -1.95
CA MET A 33 2.04 2.26 -0.67
C MET A 33 0.73 1.49 -0.71
N SER A 34 -0.12 1.68 -1.73
CA SER A 34 -1.40 0.95 -1.82
C SER A 34 -1.19 -0.57 -1.86
N GLN A 35 -0.17 -1.05 -2.57
CA GLN A 35 0.15 -2.48 -2.66
C GLN A 35 0.61 -3.03 -1.32
N HIS A 36 1.51 -2.32 -0.63
CA HIS A 36 1.95 -2.70 0.71
C HIS A 36 0.81 -2.69 1.72
N TYR A 37 -0.05 -1.66 1.69
CA TYR A 37 -1.23 -1.59 2.55
C TYR A 37 -2.18 -2.77 2.31
N GLN A 38 -2.44 -3.12 1.05
CA GLN A 38 -3.32 -4.23 0.71
C GLN A 38 -2.72 -5.57 1.18
N ALA A 39 -1.41 -5.77 0.97
CA ALA A 39 -0.71 -6.96 1.45
C ALA A 39 -0.77 -7.08 2.99
N SER A 40 -0.40 -6.02 3.72
CA SER A 40 -0.47 -6.00 5.19
C SER A 40 -1.89 -6.18 5.71
N TYR A 41 -2.89 -5.61 5.03
CA TYR A 41 -4.29 -5.80 5.39
C TYR A 41 -4.72 -7.26 5.21
N THR A 42 -4.35 -7.90 4.10
CA THR A 42 -4.65 -9.33 3.90
C THR A 42 -3.97 -10.21 4.94
N GLU A 43 -2.72 -9.93 5.28
CA GLU A 43 -1.97 -10.66 6.31
C GLU A 43 -2.68 -10.55 7.67
N LEU A 44 -3.08 -9.34 8.07
CA LEU A 44 -3.84 -9.10 9.31
C LEU A 44 -5.18 -9.83 9.35
N GLN A 45 -5.89 -9.92 8.23
CA GLN A 45 -7.14 -10.69 8.18
C GLN A 45 -6.89 -12.18 8.36
N ILE A 46 -5.81 -12.74 7.77
CA ILE A 46 -5.44 -14.14 7.95
C ILE A 46 -5.11 -14.43 9.41
N TYR A 47 -4.29 -13.60 10.07
CA TYR A 47 -4.00 -13.76 11.51
C TYR A 47 -5.26 -13.69 12.37
N ARG A 48 -6.15 -12.73 12.08
CA ARG A 48 -7.42 -12.60 12.78
C ARG A 48 -8.27 -13.86 12.64
N GLN A 49 -8.33 -14.44 11.44
CA GLN A 49 -9.14 -15.60 11.14
C GLN A 49 -8.58 -16.85 11.85
N VAL A 50 -7.26 -17.07 11.77
CA VAL A 50 -6.57 -18.12 12.53
C VAL A 50 -6.81 -17.96 14.03
N TYR A 51 -6.71 -16.75 14.59
CA TYR A 51 -6.97 -16.51 16.01
C TYR A 51 -8.42 -16.87 16.41
N ILE A 52 -9.41 -16.57 15.55
CA ILE A 52 -10.81 -16.93 15.80
C ILE A 52 -10.97 -18.46 15.78
N GLU A 53 -10.37 -19.15 14.82
CA GLU A 53 -10.41 -20.62 14.67
C GLU A 53 -9.77 -21.31 15.88
N VAL A 54 -8.58 -20.86 16.30
CA VAL A 54 -7.90 -21.34 17.51
C VAL A 54 -8.80 -21.13 18.74
N ARG A 55 -9.41 -19.94 18.89
CA ARG A 55 -10.29 -19.64 20.03
C ARG A 55 -11.59 -20.46 20.03
N ARG A 56 -12.07 -20.87 18.85
CA ARG A 56 -13.24 -21.76 18.70
C ARG A 56 -12.91 -23.22 19.03
N GLY A 57 -11.65 -23.54 19.31
CA GLY A 57 -11.22 -24.89 19.66
C GLY A 57 -10.95 -25.77 18.44
N GLU A 58 -10.74 -25.17 17.25
CA GLU A 58 -10.30 -25.92 16.08
C GLU A 58 -8.86 -26.43 16.27
N GLY A 59 -8.60 -27.61 15.72
CA GLY A 59 -7.29 -28.25 15.81
C GLY A 59 -6.25 -27.45 15.05
N VAL A 60 -5.24 -26.96 15.77
CA VAL A 60 -4.10 -26.25 15.20
C VAL A 60 -2.93 -27.22 15.11
N TYR A 61 -2.26 -27.26 13.97
CA TYR A 61 -1.06 -28.09 13.78
C TYR A 61 0.11 -27.25 13.27
N GLU A 62 1.30 -27.65 13.65
CA GLU A 62 2.54 -27.00 13.25
C GLU A 62 3.17 -27.77 12.09
N ARG A 63 3.49 -27.06 11.00
CA ARG A 63 4.18 -27.64 9.85
C ARG A 63 5.23 -26.64 9.37
N ASN A 64 6.49 -27.08 9.28
CA ASN A 64 7.59 -26.27 8.74
C ASN A 64 7.72 -24.87 9.35
N ASN A 65 7.60 -24.75 10.68
CA ASN A 65 7.66 -23.47 11.42
C ASN A 65 6.47 -22.51 11.15
N GLU A 66 5.37 -23.04 10.60
CA GLU A 66 4.11 -22.34 10.41
C GLU A 66 3.02 -22.96 11.28
N ILE A 67 2.15 -22.12 11.82
CA ILE A 67 0.93 -22.52 12.54
C ILE A 67 -0.19 -22.60 11.51
N CYS A 68 -0.75 -23.78 11.31
CA CYS A 68 -1.83 -24.01 10.37
C CYS A 68 -3.11 -24.45 11.07
N THR A 69 -4.23 -23.94 10.59
CA THR A 69 -5.58 -24.44 10.83
C THR A 69 -6.03 -25.26 9.60
N GLN A 70 -7.28 -25.73 9.57
CA GLN A 70 -7.79 -26.46 8.40
C GLN A 70 -7.82 -25.62 7.12
N TYR A 71 -7.87 -24.29 7.23
CA TYR A 71 -8.08 -23.38 6.10
C TYR A 71 -6.93 -22.39 5.88
N HIS A 72 -6.16 -22.06 6.91
CA HIS A 72 -5.18 -20.98 6.87
C HIS A 72 -3.87 -21.33 7.58
N CYS A 73 -2.75 -20.80 7.09
CA CYS A 73 -1.44 -20.95 7.73
C CYS A 73 -0.82 -19.58 7.99
N ILE A 74 -0.15 -19.43 9.13
CA ILE A 74 0.61 -18.25 9.52
C ILE A 74 2.04 -18.65 9.90
N ASN A 75 3.03 -17.86 9.51
CA ASN A 75 4.42 -18.16 9.80
C ASN A 75 4.80 -17.70 11.22
N LYS A 76 5.48 -18.55 12.00
CA LYS A 76 6.14 -18.12 13.24
C LYS A 76 7.44 -17.42 12.86
N ARG A 77 7.36 -16.11 12.59
CA ARG A 77 8.55 -15.27 12.48
C ARG A 77 9.40 -15.35 13.75
#